data_AF-A0A8N4F4T2-F1
#
_entry.id   AF-A0A8N4F4T2-F1
#
_cell.length_a   1.000
_cell.length_b   1.000
_cell.length_c   1.000
_cell.angle_alpha   90.00
_cell.angle_beta   90.00
_cell.angle_gamma   90.00
#
_symmetry.space_group_name_H-M   'P 1'
#
loop_
_entity.id
_entity.type
_entity.pdbx_description
1 polymer ?
#
loop_
_entity_poly.entity_id
_entity_poly.type
_entity_poly.pdbx_seq_one_letter_code
_entity_poly.pdbx_strand_id
1 'polypeptide(L)'
;MSLDGAVGRRDDPPAGNGSGNGAVSAALPTGRPTYGGRPTYGDRRLRLNPNTEHKPERYDDLETEFDASLFSSLERHLPSSMLEAPRDSKVQFMKEIIARYLSDGERTRVQRHKEYRQKIMSAYQPLHNELYNMHPATFFVPSFVQAINENTEESFRSIMSEPSPGVYTFAMLQPTFCGLLLDEVENFERWVNAVKFKIMRPNTMNKYGAVLDDFGLEATLNKLMEEFICPISKVFFPEVGGSTLDSHHGFVVEYGKDKDVELGFHVDDSEVTLNICLGKQFSGGELFFRGVRCDKHVNSETQPEEIYEYSHVPGQAVLHRGRHRHGARATTSGHRINLLLWCRRIFDKDVLKLFL
;
A
#
# COMPACT_ATOMS: atom_id res chain seq x y z
N MET A 1 44.25 29.18 14.52
CA MET A 1 44.05 30.20 15.56
C MET A 1 42.59 30.09 15.98
N SER A 2 42.16 29.17 16.84
CA SER A 2 42.72 28.62 18.11
C SER A 2 42.37 29.48 19.33
N LEU A 3 42.21 28.79 20.48
CA LEU A 3 41.87 29.25 21.84
C LEU A 3 40.34 29.31 22.08
N ASP A 4 39.70 28.38 22.78
CA ASP A 4 39.96 27.70 24.08
C ASP A 4 40.00 28.62 25.32
N GLY A 5 39.27 28.22 26.36
CA GLY A 5 39.23 28.86 27.68
C GLY A 5 38.11 28.31 28.58
N ALA A 6 38.43 27.32 29.41
CA ALA A 6 37.49 26.63 30.32
C ALA A 6 37.92 26.77 31.81
N VAL A 7 37.20 26.06 32.71
CA VAL A 7 37.46 25.87 34.18
C VAL A 7 37.04 27.07 35.05
N GLY A 8 36.41 26.96 36.23
CA GLY A 8 35.91 25.84 37.08
C GLY A 8 35.10 26.42 38.27
N ARG A 9 34.83 25.78 39.43
CA ARG A 9 35.05 24.42 39.98
C ARG A 9 34.25 24.28 41.32
N ARG A 10 34.46 23.16 42.05
CA ARG A 10 34.18 22.85 43.49
C ARG A 10 32.88 22.09 43.84
N ASP A 11 32.86 21.13 44.78
CA ASP A 11 33.89 20.22 45.37
C ASP A 11 33.14 19.10 46.16
N ASP A 12 33.58 17.84 46.08
CA ASP A 12 33.28 16.72 47.02
C ASP A 12 34.24 16.79 48.25
N PRO A 13 34.40 15.84 49.23
CA PRO A 13 33.90 14.45 49.40
C PRO A 13 33.58 14.11 50.92
N PRO A 14 33.88 12.93 51.57
CA PRO A 14 34.10 11.53 51.13
C PRO A 14 33.44 10.37 51.98
N ALA A 15 33.42 9.17 51.38
CA ALA A 15 33.74 7.82 51.92
C ALA A 15 32.88 7.04 52.97
N GLY A 16 32.81 5.71 52.75
CA GLY A 16 32.41 4.68 53.74
C GLY A 16 32.30 3.25 53.15
N ASN A 17 33.23 2.34 53.52
CA ASN A 17 33.28 0.92 53.07
C ASN A 17 32.38 -0.04 53.89
N GLY A 18 31.99 -1.19 53.34
CA GLY A 18 31.48 -2.32 54.15
C GLY A 18 31.01 -3.57 53.36
N SER A 19 31.71 -4.70 53.52
CA SER A 19 31.36 -6.02 52.93
C SER A 19 30.46 -6.85 53.85
N GLY A 20 29.69 -7.81 53.30
CA GLY A 20 29.03 -8.85 54.11
C GLY A 20 28.19 -9.86 53.34
N ASN A 21 28.64 -11.12 53.25
CA ASN A 21 27.82 -12.25 52.81
C ASN A 21 26.94 -12.77 53.98
N GLY A 22 25.73 -13.25 53.67
CA GLY A 22 24.89 -13.93 54.66
C GLY A 22 23.68 -14.63 54.02
N ALA A 23 23.78 -15.94 53.79
CA ALA A 23 22.66 -16.76 53.35
C ALA A 23 21.90 -17.32 54.56
N VAL A 24 20.57 -17.21 54.57
CA VAL A 24 19.71 -17.93 55.53
C VAL A 24 18.49 -18.48 54.79
N SER A 25 18.29 -19.79 54.85
CA SER A 25 17.11 -20.46 54.30
C SER A 25 15.97 -20.45 55.30
N ALA A 26 14.75 -20.19 54.83
CA ALA A 26 13.52 -20.50 55.55
C ALA A 26 12.49 -21.04 54.55
N ALA A 27 11.84 -22.16 54.88
CA ALA A 27 11.00 -22.90 53.96
C ALA A 27 9.53 -22.97 54.42
N LEU A 28 8.62 -22.71 53.47
CA LEU A 28 7.22 -23.19 53.41
C LEU A 28 6.24 -22.61 54.47
N PRO A 29 4.94 -22.40 54.14
CA PRO A 29 4.07 -23.37 53.45
C PRO A 29 3.25 -22.91 52.24
N THR A 30 3.15 -23.85 51.30
CA THR A 30 2.01 -24.23 50.43
C THR A 30 0.72 -23.40 50.45
N GLY A 31 0.23 -23.05 49.25
CA GLY A 31 -1.22 -22.98 48.98
C GLY A 31 -1.72 -21.76 48.19
N ARG A 32 -1.53 -21.74 46.86
CA ARG A 32 -2.42 -20.98 45.95
C ARG A 32 -2.70 -21.75 44.66
N PRO A 33 -3.87 -21.54 44.01
CA PRO A 33 -4.32 -22.38 42.90
C PRO A 33 -3.49 -22.13 41.64
N THR A 34 -3.23 -23.20 40.89
CA THR A 34 -2.68 -23.13 39.55
C THR A 34 -3.70 -22.51 38.59
N TYR A 35 -3.60 -21.19 38.36
CA TYR A 35 -4.16 -20.61 37.15
C TYR A 35 -3.42 -21.22 35.96
N GLY A 36 -4.18 -21.75 35.00
CA GLY A 36 -3.65 -22.53 33.89
C GLY A 36 -2.55 -21.78 33.14
N GLY A 37 -1.44 -22.47 32.88
CA GLY A 37 -0.35 -21.90 32.09
C GLY A 37 -0.85 -21.49 30.71
N ARG A 38 -0.62 -20.22 30.34
CA ARG A 38 -0.67 -19.80 28.93
C ARG A 38 0.21 -20.77 28.13
N PRO A 39 -0.24 -21.32 26.99
CA PRO A 39 0.65 -22.10 26.14
C PRO A 39 1.84 -21.22 25.76
N THR A 40 3.04 -21.63 26.17
CA THR A 40 4.29 -21.01 25.76
C THR A 40 4.59 -21.49 24.35
N TYR A 41 3.85 -20.97 23.36
CA TYR A 41 4.16 -21.16 21.96
C TYR A 41 5.61 -20.73 21.72
N GLY A 42 6.42 -21.70 21.30
CA GLY A 42 7.83 -21.51 21.01
C GLY A 42 8.00 -20.48 19.90
N ASP A 43 8.95 -19.59 20.14
CA ASP A 43 9.31 -18.42 19.33
C ASP A 43 8.12 -17.54 18.87
N ARG A 44 7.80 -16.51 19.64
CA ARG A 44 6.71 -15.54 19.35
C ARG A 44 7.05 -14.54 18.22
N ARG A 45 8.00 -14.86 17.35
CA ARG A 45 8.57 -13.96 16.35
C ARG A 45 7.91 -14.16 15.00
N LEU A 46 7.72 -13.06 14.27
CA LEU A 46 7.24 -13.13 12.89
C LEU A 46 8.38 -13.58 11.96
N ARG A 47 8.02 -14.31 10.91
CA ARG A 47 8.91 -14.63 9.81
C ARG A 47 9.17 -13.37 8.99
N LEU A 48 10.43 -13.05 8.71
CA LEU A 48 10.80 -11.90 7.88
C LEU A 48 10.27 -11.99 6.44
N ASN A 49 10.13 -13.21 5.91
CA ASN A 49 9.56 -13.48 4.60
C ASN A 49 8.24 -14.26 4.80
N PRO A 50 7.16 -13.91 4.08
CA PRO A 50 5.89 -14.61 4.18
C PRO A 50 6.02 -16.06 3.72
N ASN A 51 5.20 -16.95 4.27
CA ASN A 51 5.02 -18.29 3.75
C ASN A 51 4.12 -18.25 2.52
N THR A 52 4.71 -18.26 1.32
CA THR A 52 3.99 -18.19 0.04
C THR A 52 3.18 -19.46 -0.29
N GLU A 53 3.46 -20.58 0.38
CA GLU A 53 2.71 -21.83 0.21
C GLU A 53 1.50 -21.89 1.18
N HIS A 54 1.49 -21.06 2.22
CA HIS A 54 0.39 -21.01 3.18
C HIS A 54 -0.81 -20.26 2.60
N LYS A 55 -1.98 -20.89 2.65
CA LYS A 55 -3.26 -20.24 2.36
C LYS A 55 -3.84 -19.72 3.68
N PRO A 56 -3.87 -18.40 3.91
CA PRO A 56 -4.45 -17.86 5.13
C PRO A 56 -5.96 -18.15 5.20
N GLU A 57 -6.48 -18.15 6.42
CA GLU A 57 -7.92 -18.22 6.65
C GLU A 57 -8.60 -16.91 6.23
N ARG A 58 -9.93 -16.99 6.05
CA ARG A 58 -10.76 -15.79 5.85
C ARG A 58 -11.02 -15.12 7.19
N TYR A 59 -11.06 -13.80 7.19
CA TYR A 59 -11.23 -12.96 8.38
C TYR A 59 -12.34 -11.90 8.23
N ASP A 60 -13.19 -12.05 7.20
CA ASP A 60 -14.27 -11.12 6.84
C ASP A 60 -15.38 -11.01 7.92
N ASP A 61 -15.49 -12.05 8.76
CA ASP A 61 -16.39 -12.16 9.93
C ASP A 61 -15.84 -11.49 11.20
N LEU A 62 -14.59 -11.03 11.21
CA LEU A 62 -13.99 -10.45 12.40
C LEU A 62 -14.52 -9.02 12.66
N GLU A 63 -15.37 -8.88 13.69
CA GLU A 63 -15.75 -7.59 14.27
C GLU A 63 -14.53 -6.91 14.94
N THR A 64 -13.71 -6.23 14.14
CA THR A 64 -12.55 -5.46 14.60
C THR A 64 -12.44 -4.11 13.91
N GLU A 65 -11.57 -3.24 14.43
CA GLU A 65 -11.22 -1.96 13.80
C GLU A 65 -10.31 -2.12 12.56
N PHE A 66 -9.80 -3.33 12.29
CA PHE A 66 -8.88 -3.61 11.17
C PHE A 66 -9.54 -4.40 10.04
N ASP A 67 -8.99 -4.27 8.84
CA ASP A 67 -9.46 -4.96 7.64
C ASP A 67 -9.00 -6.43 7.62
N ALA A 68 -9.80 -7.30 7.01
CA ALA A 68 -9.52 -8.74 6.95
C ALA A 68 -8.20 -9.07 6.23
N SER A 69 -7.83 -8.25 5.23
CA SER A 69 -6.56 -8.36 4.48
C SER A 69 -5.32 -8.23 5.38
N LEU A 70 -5.36 -7.38 6.42
CA LEU A 70 -4.28 -7.25 7.41
C LEU A 70 -4.04 -8.58 8.14
N PHE A 71 -5.11 -9.27 8.54
CA PHE A 71 -5.01 -10.57 9.20
C PHE A 71 -4.56 -11.66 8.24
N SER A 72 -5.10 -11.72 7.01
CA SER A 72 -4.68 -12.72 6.02
C SER A 72 -3.21 -12.53 5.56
N SER A 73 -2.72 -11.29 5.51
CA SER A 73 -1.31 -10.97 5.30
C SER A 73 -0.46 -11.42 6.50
N LEU A 74 -0.80 -10.95 7.71
CA LEU A 74 -0.05 -11.23 8.93
C LEU A 74 0.01 -12.73 9.25
N GLU A 75 -1.02 -13.50 8.90
CA GLU A 75 -1.03 -14.95 9.06
C GLU A 75 0.12 -15.61 8.29
N ARG A 76 0.41 -15.18 7.05
CA ARG A 76 1.53 -15.71 6.25
C ARG A 76 2.89 -15.46 6.91
N HIS A 77 2.99 -14.49 7.81
CA HIS A 77 4.19 -14.18 8.58
C HIS A 77 4.28 -14.90 9.93
N LEU A 78 3.29 -15.70 10.33
CA LEU A 78 3.33 -16.43 11.60
C LEU A 78 4.43 -17.52 11.60
N PRO A 79 5.03 -17.81 12.77
CA PRO A 79 5.94 -18.95 12.92
C PRO A 79 5.18 -20.26 12.69
N SER A 80 5.86 -21.32 12.25
CA SER A 80 5.21 -22.60 11.93
C SER A 80 4.44 -23.21 13.10
N SER A 81 4.86 -22.92 14.34
CA SER A 81 4.15 -23.30 15.58
C SER A 81 2.78 -22.64 15.74
N MET A 82 2.56 -21.49 15.09
CA MET A 82 1.30 -20.75 15.10
C MET A 82 0.48 -20.95 13.83
N LEU A 83 1.07 -21.26 12.67
CA LEU A 83 0.32 -21.57 11.43
C LEU A 83 -0.63 -22.75 11.61
N GLU A 84 -0.16 -23.80 12.29
CA GLU A 84 -0.94 -25.01 12.64
C GLU A 84 -1.87 -24.81 13.85
N ALA A 85 -1.89 -23.61 14.47
CA ALA A 85 -2.75 -23.35 15.62
C ALA A 85 -4.20 -23.07 15.18
N PRO A 86 -5.20 -23.33 16.06
CA PRO A 86 -6.59 -22.98 15.80
C PRO A 86 -6.76 -21.50 15.44
N ARG A 87 -7.73 -21.20 14.57
CA ARG A 87 -8.05 -19.85 14.07
C ARG A 87 -8.08 -18.79 15.17
N ASP A 88 -8.80 -19.04 16.26
CA ASP A 88 -8.94 -18.09 17.36
C ASP A 88 -7.60 -17.77 18.05
N SER A 89 -6.71 -18.76 18.17
CA SER A 89 -5.35 -18.58 18.69
C SER A 89 -4.50 -17.74 17.74
N LYS A 90 -4.62 -17.94 16.41
CA LYS A 90 -3.96 -17.10 15.41
C LYS A 90 -4.48 -15.67 15.46
N VAL A 91 -5.80 -15.48 15.48
CA VAL A 91 -6.44 -14.14 15.60
C VAL A 91 -6.00 -13.43 16.87
N GLN A 92 -5.98 -14.10 18.02
CA GLN A 92 -5.56 -13.49 19.28
C GLN A 92 -4.07 -13.11 19.26
N PHE A 93 -3.21 -13.95 18.69
CA PHE A 93 -1.78 -13.66 18.53
C PHE A 93 -1.53 -12.48 17.58
N MET A 94 -2.26 -12.43 16.45
CA MET A 94 -2.22 -11.32 15.50
C MET A 94 -2.71 -10.01 16.12
N LYS A 95 -3.81 -10.04 16.91
CA LYS A 95 -4.27 -8.89 17.70
C LYS A 95 -3.22 -8.42 18.70
N GLU A 96 -2.53 -9.33 19.41
CA GLU A 96 -1.40 -8.98 20.31
C GLU A 96 -0.23 -8.30 19.59
N ILE A 97 0.00 -8.62 18.31
CA ILE A 97 1.05 -7.99 17.48
C ILE A 97 0.62 -6.60 17.01
N ILE A 98 -0.55 -6.49 16.39
CA ILE A 98 -1.09 -5.23 15.85
C ILE A 98 -1.23 -4.17 16.97
N ALA A 99 -1.71 -4.59 18.15
CA ALA A 99 -1.90 -3.70 19.29
C ALA A 99 -0.59 -3.11 19.86
N ARG A 100 0.56 -3.76 19.65
CA ARG A 100 1.89 -3.25 20.05
C ARG A 100 2.46 -2.22 19.08
N TYR A 101 2.04 -2.28 17.82
CA TYR A 101 2.55 -1.39 16.77
C TYR A 101 1.75 -0.09 16.71
N LEU A 102 0.42 -0.18 16.77
CA LEU A 102 -0.44 0.99 16.64
C LEU A 102 -0.54 1.77 17.95
N SER A 103 -0.17 3.04 17.89
CA SER A 103 -0.50 4.02 18.92
C SER A 103 -2.02 4.27 18.98
N ASP A 104 -2.51 4.82 20.09
CA ASP A 104 -3.92 5.20 20.22
C ASP A 104 -4.37 6.22 19.16
N GLY A 105 -3.44 7.08 18.70
CA GLY A 105 -3.67 8.00 17.60
C GLY A 105 -3.91 7.30 16.26
N GLU A 106 -3.18 6.22 15.98
CA GLU A 106 -3.34 5.44 14.75
C GLU A 106 -4.61 4.58 14.79
N ARG A 107 -4.92 3.92 15.92
CA ARG A 107 -6.21 3.24 16.13
C ARG A 107 -7.38 4.20 15.88
N THR A 108 -7.33 5.37 16.51
CA THR A 108 -8.34 6.44 16.32
C THR A 108 -8.44 6.88 14.85
N ARG A 109 -7.33 6.93 14.11
CA ARG A 109 -7.32 7.29 12.68
C ARG A 109 -8.00 6.22 11.83
N VAL A 110 -7.68 4.94 12.05
CA VAL A 110 -8.28 3.80 11.34
C VAL A 110 -9.79 3.74 11.60
N GLN A 111 -10.22 3.81 12.87
CA GLN A 111 -11.64 3.80 13.22
C GLN A 111 -12.42 4.97 12.59
N ARG A 112 -11.86 6.19 12.60
CA ARG A 112 -12.47 7.35 11.91
C ARG A 112 -12.55 7.16 10.39
N HIS A 113 -11.55 6.51 9.79
CA HIS A 113 -11.58 6.19 8.35
C HIS A 113 -12.71 5.20 8.03
N LYS A 114 -12.85 4.14 8.83
CA LYS A 114 -13.94 3.16 8.72
C LYS A 114 -15.33 3.81 8.83
N GLU A 115 -15.54 4.65 9.84
CA GLU A 115 -16.81 5.41 10.00
C GLU A 115 -17.09 6.37 8.84
N TYR A 116 -16.06 6.96 8.25
CA TYR A 116 -16.16 7.82 7.08
C TYR A 116 -16.58 7.02 5.83
N ARG A 117 -15.94 5.88 5.56
CA ARG A 117 -16.29 4.99 4.43
C ARG A 117 -17.73 4.46 4.60
N GLN A 118 -18.11 4.03 5.81
CA GLN A 118 -19.49 3.59 6.11
C GLN A 118 -20.55 4.66 5.84
N LYS A 119 -20.26 5.95 6.11
CA LYS A 119 -21.18 7.06 5.79
C LYS A 119 -21.35 7.28 4.29
N ILE A 120 -20.31 7.04 3.49
CA ILE A 120 -20.41 7.08 2.03
C ILE A 120 -21.20 5.86 1.54
N MET A 121 -20.80 4.64 1.91
CA MET A 121 -21.42 3.40 1.45
C MET A 121 -22.91 3.26 1.81
N SER A 122 -23.39 3.96 2.85
CA SER A 122 -24.81 3.96 3.23
C SER A 122 -25.67 5.05 2.58
N ALA A 123 -25.05 6.04 1.90
CA ALA A 123 -25.75 7.22 1.38
C ALA A 123 -25.47 7.52 -0.11
N TYR A 124 -24.36 7.02 -0.66
CA TYR A 124 -24.08 7.02 -2.09
C TYR A 124 -24.82 5.85 -2.76
N GLN A 125 -25.20 6.03 -4.03
CA GLN A 125 -25.80 4.99 -4.86
C GLN A 125 -24.93 4.84 -6.12
N PRO A 126 -24.27 3.68 -6.31
CA PRO A 126 -23.50 3.40 -7.50
C PRO A 126 -24.31 3.54 -8.80
N LEU A 127 -23.66 4.02 -9.85
CA LEU A 127 -24.26 4.13 -11.19
C LEU A 127 -24.06 2.82 -11.98
N HIS A 128 -22.88 2.22 -11.87
CA HIS A 128 -22.45 1.06 -12.64
C HIS A 128 -22.06 -0.11 -11.72
N ASN A 129 -23.06 -0.91 -11.29
CA ASN A 129 -22.90 -2.09 -10.43
C ASN A 129 -21.86 -3.12 -10.93
N GLU A 130 -21.61 -3.13 -12.24
CA GLU A 130 -20.60 -3.96 -12.89
C GLU A 130 -19.15 -3.59 -12.55
N LEU A 131 -18.86 -2.35 -12.13
CA LEU A 131 -17.53 -1.95 -11.64
C LEU A 131 -17.16 -2.62 -10.30
N TYR A 132 -18.16 -3.00 -9.51
CA TYR A 132 -18.03 -3.56 -8.17
C TYR A 132 -17.85 -5.08 -8.17
N ASN A 133 -17.89 -5.68 -9.36
CA ASN A 133 -17.72 -7.12 -9.57
C ASN A 133 -16.70 -7.32 -10.71
N MET A 134 -15.49 -7.76 -10.37
CA MET A 134 -14.42 -7.99 -11.36
C MET A 134 -14.88 -8.95 -12.46
N HIS A 135 -15.00 -8.43 -13.69
CA HIS A 135 -15.34 -9.18 -14.90
C HIS A 135 -14.23 -9.00 -15.95
N PRO A 136 -13.18 -9.85 -15.95
CA PRO A 136 -11.95 -9.58 -16.70
C PRO A 136 -12.17 -9.38 -18.21
N ALA A 137 -13.11 -10.12 -18.81
CA ALA A 137 -13.42 -10.05 -20.23
C ALA A 137 -14.16 -8.77 -20.67
N THR A 138 -14.74 -7.99 -19.75
CA THR A 138 -15.34 -6.68 -20.04
C THR A 138 -14.46 -5.52 -19.59
N PHE A 139 -13.57 -5.77 -18.62
CA PHE A 139 -12.66 -4.75 -18.08
C PHE A 139 -11.41 -4.59 -18.95
N PHE A 140 -10.81 -5.69 -19.37
CA PHE A 140 -9.49 -5.70 -20.00
C PHE A 140 -9.52 -6.04 -21.49
N VAL A 141 -8.52 -5.57 -22.23
CA VAL A 141 -8.35 -5.94 -23.64
C VAL A 141 -8.02 -7.44 -23.78
N PRO A 142 -8.48 -8.14 -24.82
CA PRO A 142 -8.34 -9.60 -24.93
C PRO A 142 -6.89 -10.11 -24.84
N SER A 143 -5.93 -9.37 -25.40
CA SER A 143 -4.50 -9.71 -25.33
C SER A 143 -3.94 -9.66 -23.90
N PHE A 144 -4.42 -8.73 -23.07
CA PHE A 144 -4.05 -8.65 -21.66
C PHE A 144 -4.61 -9.84 -20.88
N VAL A 145 -5.90 -10.18 -21.08
CA VAL A 145 -6.52 -11.36 -20.46
C VAL A 145 -5.80 -12.65 -20.87
N GLN A 146 -5.43 -12.78 -22.14
CA GLN A 146 -4.68 -13.94 -22.63
C GLN A 146 -3.32 -14.07 -21.93
N ALA A 147 -2.52 -13.00 -21.88
CA ALA A 147 -1.21 -13.05 -21.22
C ALA A 147 -1.31 -13.37 -19.73
N ILE A 148 -2.32 -12.84 -19.03
CA ILE A 148 -2.58 -13.16 -17.61
C ILE A 148 -2.99 -14.62 -17.42
N ASN A 149 -3.77 -15.21 -18.34
CA ASN A 149 -4.13 -16.62 -18.29
C ASN A 149 -2.95 -17.56 -18.61
N GLU A 150 -2.06 -17.17 -19.50
CA GLU A 150 -0.82 -17.91 -19.80
C GLU A 150 0.20 -17.82 -18.66
N ASN A 151 0.28 -16.65 -18.01
CA ASN A 151 1.05 -16.40 -16.78
C ASN A 151 2.55 -16.74 -16.89
N THR A 152 3.14 -16.48 -18.06
CA THR A 152 4.59 -16.64 -18.30
C THR A 152 5.26 -15.30 -18.62
N GLU A 153 6.58 -15.23 -18.42
CA GLU A 153 7.36 -14.04 -18.78
C GLU A 153 7.26 -13.72 -20.29
N GLU A 154 7.26 -14.73 -21.15
CA GLU A 154 7.09 -14.58 -22.60
C GLU A 154 5.72 -13.99 -22.94
N SER A 155 4.66 -14.48 -22.28
CA SER A 155 3.29 -14.00 -22.50
C SER A 155 3.15 -12.52 -22.11
N PHE A 156 3.71 -12.09 -20.98
CA PHE A 156 3.71 -10.69 -20.56
C PHE A 156 4.57 -9.82 -21.49
N ARG A 157 5.78 -10.28 -21.85
CA ARG A 157 6.68 -9.57 -22.78
C ARG A 157 6.07 -9.43 -24.19
N SER A 158 5.15 -10.31 -24.59
CA SER A 158 4.46 -10.21 -25.89
C SER A 158 3.50 -9.02 -26.00
N ILE A 159 3.01 -8.49 -24.86
CA ILE A 159 2.04 -7.38 -24.79
C ILE A 159 2.61 -6.09 -24.19
N MET A 160 3.82 -6.13 -23.63
CA MET A 160 4.46 -5.02 -22.92
C MET A 160 5.67 -4.46 -23.68
N SER A 161 5.80 -3.14 -23.71
CA SER A 161 7.01 -2.45 -24.14
C SER A 161 7.72 -1.82 -22.94
N GLU A 162 9.05 -1.89 -22.90
CA GLU A 162 9.91 -1.24 -21.89
C GLU A 162 10.66 -0.05 -22.55
N PRO A 163 10.01 1.11 -22.76
CA PRO A 163 10.63 2.27 -23.40
C PRO A 163 11.71 2.95 -22.55
N SER A 164 11.78 2.66 -21.26
CA SER A 164 12.82 3.12 -20.33
C SER A 164 13.01 2.05 -19.24
N PRO A 165 14.24 1.83 -18.73
CA PRO A 165 14.50 0.77 -17.75
C PRO A 165 13.56 0.82 -16.53
N GLY A 166 12.83 -0.28 -16.30
CA GLY A 166 11.85 -0.39 -15.21
C GLY A 166 10.59 0.46 -15.37
N VAL A 167 10.28 0.92 -16.59
CA VAL A 167 9.00 1.56 -16.97
C VAL A 167 8.39 0.74 -18.09
N TYR A 168 7.30 0.03 -17.78
CA TYR A 168 6.58 -0.80 -18.75
C TYR A 168 5.30 -0.11 -19.20
N THR A 169 4.95 -0.29 -20.47
CA THR A 169 3.77 0.29 -21.12
C THR A 169 3.02 -0.78 -21.90
N PHE A 170 1.69 -0.82 -21.77
CA PHE A 170 0.85 -1.83 -22.42
C PHE A 170 -0.61 -1.37 -22.53
N ALA A 171 -1.35 -1.91 -23.51
CA ALA A 171 -2.81 -1.77 -23.56
C ALA A 171 -3.43 -2.67 -22.50
N MET A 172 -4.30 -2.12 -21.65
CA MET A 172 -4.85 -2.84 -20.50
C MET A 172 -6.38 -2.80 -20.46
N LEU A 173 -6.99 -1.62 -20.42
CA LEU A 173 -8.44 -1.46 -20.23
C LEU A 173 -9.20 -1.37 -21.55
N GLN A 174 -10.43 -1.89 -21.58
CA GLN A 174 -11.35 -1.63 -22.68
C GLN A 174 -11.87 -0.18 -22.62
N PRO A 175 -12.09 0.49 -23.78
CA PRO A 175 -12.68 1.83 -23.82
C PRO A 175 -14.05 1.93 -23.15
N THR A 176 -14.83 0.84 -23.16
CA THR A 176 -16.11 0.69 -22.45
C THR A 176 -15.91 0.81 -20.94
N PHE A 177 -15.02 0.01 -20.35
CA PHE A 177 -14.69 0.07 -18.92
C PHE A 177 -14.13 1.44 -18.51
N CYS A 178 -13.28 2.04 -19.34
CA CYS A 178 -12.82 3.41 -19.14
C CYS A 178 -14.00 4.41 -19.04
N GLY A 179 -14.99 4.31 -19.93
CA GLY A 179 -16.21 5.13 -19.87
C GLY A 179 -17.00 4.91 -18.58
N LEU A 180 -17.28 3.66 -18.22
CA LEU A 180 -18.03 3.30 -17.01
C LEU A 180 -17.38 3.88 -15.74
N LEU A 181 -16.05 3.74 -15.60
CA LEU A 181 -15.34 4.26 -14.43
C LEU A 181 -15.30 5.81 -14.40
N LEU A 182 -15.25 6.46 -15.57
CA LEU A 182 -15.37 7.92 -15.66
C LEU A 182 -16.76 8.41 -15.25
N ASP A 183 -17.81 7.76 -15.71
CA ASP A 183 -19.21 8.09 -15.40
C ASP A 183 -19.52 7.86 -13.91
N GLU A 184 -19.00 6.78 -13.32
CA GLU A 184 -19.10 6.49 -11.88
C GLU A 184 -18.40 7.56 -11.01
N VAL A 185 -17.17 7.94 -11.37
CA VAL A 185 -16.42 9.01 -10.67
C VAL A 185 -17.16 10.34 -10.78
N GLU A 186 -17.70 10.68 -11.95
CA GLU A 186 -18.45 11.92 -12.12
C GLU A 186 -19.79 11.89 -11.35
N ASN A 187 -20.47 10.74 -11.28
CA ASN A 187 -21.65 10.55 -10.44
C ASN A 187 -21.31 10.73 -8.95
N PHE A 188 -20.19 10.17 -8.49
CA PHE A 188 -19.70 10.36 -7.13
C PHE A 188 -19.37 11.84 -6.84
N GLU A 189 -18.62 12.53 -7.70
CA GLU A 189 -18.35 13.98 -7.54
C GLU A 189 -19.66 14.80 -7.50
N ARG A 190 -20.64 14.50 -8.36
CA ARG A 190 -21.95 15.18 -8.36
C ARG A 190 -22.70 14.94 -7.05
N TRP A 191 -22.73 13.71 -6.56
CA TRP A 191 -23.35 13.36 -5.26
C TRP A 191 -22.68 14.12 -4.11
N VAL A 192 -21.34 14.05 -3.99
CA VAL A 192 -20.56 14.76 -2.97
C VAL A 192 -20.89 16.26 -2.97
N ASN A 193 -20.96 16.88 -4.15
CA ASN A 193 -21.30 18.29 -4.32
C ASN A 193 -22.76 18.62 -3.98
N ALA A 194 -23.70 17.69 -4.19
CA ALA A 194 -25.10 17.86 -3.83
C ALA A 194 -25.33 17.77 -2.31
N VAL A 195 -24.78 16.73 -1.66
CA VAL A 195 -24.92 16.51 -0.21
C VAL A 195 -23.95 17.35 0.66
N LYS A 196 -23.04 18.11 0.03
CA LYS A 196 -21.96 18.89 0.68
C LYS A 196 -21.09 18.06 1.63
N PHE A 197 -20.88 16.79 1.28
CA PHE A 197 -20.03 15.89 2.05
C PHE A 197 -18.55 16.24 1.83
N LYS A 198 -17.73 16.11 2.88
CA LYS A 198 -16.28 16.36 2.77
C LYS A 198 -15.55 15.03 2.57
N ILE A 199 -15.20 14.74 1.32
CA ILE A 199 -14.35 13.59 0.99
C ILE A 199 -12.87 13.83 1.31
N MET A 200 -12.13 12.74 1.49
CA MET A 200 -10.68 12.74 1.45
C MET A 200 -10.18 12.91 0.01
N ARG A 201 -8.97 13.45 -0.15
CA ARG A 201 -8.35 13.67 -1.46
C ARG A 201 -7.42 12.52 -1.81
N PRO A 202 -7.18 12.25 -3.11
CA PRO A 202 -6.46 11.07 -3.57
C PRO A 202 -5.10 10.86 -2.90
N ASN A 203 -4.36 11.94 -2.70
CA ASN A 203 -3.10 11.96 -1.96
C ASN A 203 -2.83 13.39 -1.45
N THR A 204 -1.64 13.65 -0.90
CA THR A 204 -1.25 14.96 -0.36
C THR A 204 -0.86 16.00 -1.42
N MET A 205 -0.68 15.58 -2.68
CA MET A 205 -0.24 16.42 -3.79
C MET A 205 -1.36 16.78 -4.78
N ASN A 206 -2.41 15.95 -4.87
CA ASN A 206 -3.57 16.16 -5.75
C ASN A 206 -4.79 16.73 -5.00
N LYS A 207 -5.44 17.72 -5.60
CA LYS A 207 -6.63 18.38 -5.06
C LYS A 207 -7.93 17.82 -5.64
N TYR A 208 -7.87 17.17 -6.80
CA TYR A 208 -9.02 16.67 -7.55
C TYR A 208 -8.91 15.19 -7.88
N GLY A 209 -10.04 14.56 -8.16
CA GLY A 209 -10.22 13.10 -8.14
C GLY A 209 -10.70 12.58 -6.77
N ALA A 210 -10.82 11.24 -6.69
CA ALA A 210 -11.42 10.51 -5.58
C ALA A 210 -10.65 9.21 -5.28
N VAL A 211 -10.69 8.77 -4.02
CA VAL A 211 -10.24 7.42 -3.60
C VAL A 211 -11.37 6.44 -3.91
N LEU A 212 -11.07 5.34 -4.60
CA LEU A 212 -12.08 4.43 -5.12
C LEU A 212 -12.63 3.46 -4.05
N ASP A 213 -11.82 3.15 -3.05
CA ASP A 213 -12.21 2.34 -1.89
C ASP A 213 -13.29 3.04 -1.04
N ASP A 214 -13.31 4.38 -1.03
CA ASP A 214 -14.26 5.19 -0.25
C ASP A 214 -15.72 4.93 -0.62
N PHE A 215 -15.97 4.65 -1.90
CA PHE A 215 -17.30 4.42 -2.45
C PHE A 215 -17.52 2.99 -2.96
N GLY A 216 -16.60 2.06 -2.64
CA GLY A 216 -16.87 0.62 -2.62
C GLY A 216 -16.09 -0.26 -3.60
N LEU A 217 -15.13 0.27 -4.37
CA LEU A 217 -14.38 -0.53 -5.35
C LEU A 217 -13.26 -1.41 -4.76
N GLU A 218 -13.05 -1.39 -3.44
CA GLU A 218 -12.00 -2.12 -2.73
C GLU A 218 -11.92 -3.61 -3.08
N ALA A 219 -13.05 -4.31 -3.18
CA ALA A 219 -13.06 -5.73 -3.56
C ALA A 219 -12.61 -5.96 -5.02
N THR A 220 -12.93 -5.02 -5.92
CA THR A 220 -12.46 -5.04 -7.32
C THR A 220 -10.97 -4.72 -7.38
N LEU A 221 -10.49 -3.75 -6.60
CA LEU A 221 -9.09 -3.30 -6.62
C LEU A 221 -8.14 -4.28 -5.93
N ASN A 222 -8.58 -4.97 -4.88
CA ASN A 222 -7.87 -6.13 -4.33
C ASN A 222 -7.65 -7.19 -5.41
N LYS A 223 -8.70 -7.58 -6.15
CA LYS A 223 -8.57 -8.53 -7.27
C LYS A 223 -7.68 -8.02 -8.39
N LEU A 224 -7.78 -6.73 -8.75
CA LEU A 224 -6.91 -6.09 -9.73
C LEU A 224 -5.43 -6.25 -9.34
N MET A 225 -5.10 -5.98 -8.07
CA MET A 225 -3.76 -6.18 -7.55
C MET A 225 -3.36 -7.66 -7.56
N GLU A 226 -4.12 -8.53 -6.89
CA GLU A 226 -3.77 -9.93 -6.63
C GLU A 226 -3.72 -10.79 -7.91
N GLU A 227 -4.74 -10.69 -8.76
CA GLU A 227 -4.92 -11.57 -9.92
C GLU A 227 -4.22 -11.05 -11.19
N PHE A 228 -3.93 -9.74 -11.30
CA PHE A 228 -3.42 -9.12 -12.53
C PHE A 228 -2.07 -8.40 -12.35
N ILE A 229 -1.89 -7.61 -11.28
CA ILE A 229 -0.65 -6.83 -11.08
C ILE A 229 0.46 -7.63 -10.38
N CYS A 230 0.13 -8.48 -9.41
CA CYS A 230 1.12 -9.33 -8.73
C CYS A 230 1.82 -10.34 -9.67
N PRO A 231 1.13 -11.02 -10.61
CA PRO A 231 1.81 -11.90 -11.57
C PRO A 231 2.84 -11.19 -12.45
N ILE A 232 2.48 -10.01 -12.98
CA ILE A 232 3.38 -9.16 -13.77
C ILE A 232 4.54 -8.66 -12.86
N SER A 233 4.23 -8.18 -11.67
CA SER A 233 5.21 -7.59 -10.75
C SER A 233 6.21 -8.61 -10.19
N LYS A 234 5.82 -9.88 -10.07
CA LYS A 234 6.72 -11.00 -9.75
C LYS A 234 7.83 -11.17 -10.79
N VAL A 235 7.56 -10.89 -12.06
CA VAL A 235 8.52 -11.04 -13.17
C VAL A 235 9.39 -9.79 -13.32
N PHE A 236 8.78 -8.60 -13.36
CA PHE A 236 9.49 -7.37 -13.72
C PHE A 236 9.98 -6.53 -12.52
N PHE A 237 9.47 -6.77 -11.32
CA PHE A 237 9.83 -6.04 -10.09
C PHE A 237 10.22 -6.95 -8.91
N PRO A 238 11.04 -8.01 -9.12
CA PRO A 238 11.42 -8.93 -8.04
C PRO A 238 12.26 -8.25 -6.93
N GLU A 239 12.99 -7.18 -7.26
CA GLU A 239 13.90 -6.48 -6.34
C GLU A 239 13.17 -5.60 -5.30
N VAL A 240 11.91 -5.25 -5.57
CA VAL A 240 10.99 -4.62 -4.60
C VAL A 240 9.96 -5.59 -4.01
N GLY A 241 10.05 -6.89 -4.33
CA GLY A 241 9.14 -7.90 -3.80
C GLY A 241 7.76 -7.88 -4.46
N GLY A 242 7.70 -7.65 -5.78
CA GLY A 242 6.45 -7.62 -6.56
C GLY A 242 5.59 -8.89 -6.50
N SER A 243 6.13 -10.01 -5.99
CA SER A 243 5.40 -11.25 -5.69
C SER A 243 4.73 -11.29 -4.31
N THR A 244 4.88 -10.24 -3.50
CA THR A 244 4.44 -10.18 -2.10
C THR A 244 3.57 -8.95 -1.77
N LEU A 245 3.07 -8.26 -2.80
CA LEU A 245 2.17 -7.12 -2.65
C LEU A 245 0.82 -7.60 -2.08
N ASP A 246 0.31 -6.89 -1.08
CA ASP A 246 -0.87 -7.31 -0.28
C ASP A 246 -1.70 -6.12 0.27
N SER A 247 -1.35 -4.89 -0.08
CA SER A 247 -2.18 -3.69 0.10
C SER A 247 -2.13 -2.82 -1.14
N HIS A 248 -3.25 -2.21 -1.50
CA HIS A 248 -3.29 -1.15 -2.50
C HIS A 248 -3.72 0.19 -1.89
N HIS A 249 -3.52 1.26 -2.65
CA HIS A 249 -4.27 2.50 -2.54
C HIS A 249 -4.71 2.90 -3.94
N GLY A 250 -6.01 2.79 -4.22
CA GLY A 250 -6.58 2.95 -5.54
C GLY A 250 -7.39 4.23 -5.65
N PHE A 251 -7.03 5.08 -6.60
CA PHE A 251 -7.59 6.42 -6.71
C PHE A 251 -7.56 6.92 -8.16
N VAL A 252 -8.41 7.90 -8.45
CA VAL A 252 -8.32 8.66 -9.70
C VAL A 252 -7.79 10.07 -9.42
N VAL A 253 -7.10 10.63 -10.42
CA VAL A 253 -6.60 12.01 -10.42
C VAL A 253 -7.10 12.72 -11.67
N GLU A 254 -7.40 14.01 -11.51
CA GLU A 254 -8.04 14.84 -12.53
C GLU A 254 -7.20 16.07 -12.83
N TYR A 255 -6.83 16.25 -14.11
CA TYR A 255 -6.02 17.37 -14.57
C TYR A 255 -6.69 18.16 -15.69
N GLY A 256 -6.55 19.49 -15.63
CA GLY A 256 -7.14 20.42 -16.58
C GLY A 256 -7.19 21.83 -16.01
N LYS A 257 -7.72 22.76 -16.81
CA LYS A 257 -7.72 24.20 -16.51
C LYS A 257 -8.29 24.57 -15.13
N ASP A 258 -9.39 23.91 -14.75
CA ASP A 258 -10.12 24.15 -13.49
C ASP A 258 -9.95 23.00 -12.48
N LYS A 259 -8.93 22.14 -12.69
CA LYS A 259 -8.56 20.99 -11.85
C LYS A 259 -7.08 21.14 -11.45
N ASP A 260 -6.31 20.06 -11.25
CA ASP A 260 -4.84 20.19 -11.10
C ASP A 260 -4.22 20.42 -12.49
N VAL A 261 -3.18 21.26 -12.63
CA VAL A 261 -2.60 21.56 -13.96
C VAL A 261 -1.46 20.61 -14.29
N GLU A 262 -0.56 20.40 -13.34
CA GLU A 262 0.66 19.59 -13.43
C GLU A 262 0.93 18.88 -12.10
N LEU A 263 1.92 17.99 -12.05
CA LEU A 263 2.38 17.38 -10.80
C LEU A 263 3.90 17.44 -10.72
N GLY A 264 4.41 18.08 -9.66
CA GLY A 264 5.83 18.30 -9.45
C GLY A 264 6.64 17.01 -9.31
N PHE A 265 7.97 17.14 -9.26
CA PHE A 265 8.88 16.01 -9.16
C PHE A 265 8.75 15.28 -7.82
N HIS A 266 8.52 13.97 -7.88
CA HIS A 266 8.27 13.12 -6.70
C HIS A 266 8.61 11.65 -6.95
N VAL A 267 8.34 10.82 -5.93
CA VAL A 267 8.27 9.36 -5.99
C VAL A 267 6.94 8.95 -5.37
N ASP A 268 6.39 7.81 -5.79
CA ASP A 268 5.18 7.26 -5.16
C ASP A 268 5.50 6.58 -3.85
N ASP A 269 4.53 6.61 -2.95
CA ASP A 269 4.48 5.78 -1.75
C ASP A 269 4.01 4.35 -2.11
N SER A 270 4.81 3.64 -2.91
CA SER A 270 4.52 2.28 -3.38
C SER A 270 5.81 1.49 -3.66
N GLU A 271 5.70 0.16 -3.65
CA GLU A 271 6.66 -0.73 -4.29
C GLU A 271 6.50 -0.64 -5.82
N VAL A 272 5.27 -0.80 -6.29
CA VAL A 272 4.89 -0.77 -7.72
C VAL A 272 3.68 0.14 -7.89
N THR A 273 3.75 1.05 -8.86
CA THR A 273 2.66 1.91 -9.29
C THR A 273 2.15 1.46 -10.66
N LEU A 274 0.84 1.24 -10.74
CA LEU A 274 0.08 1.18 -11.97
C LEU A 274 -0.58 2.54 -12.21
N ASN A 275 -0.43 3.10 -13.40
CA ASN A 275 -1.02 4.38 -13.81
C ASN A 275 -1.66 4.22 -15.20
N ILE A 276 -2.99 4.32 -15.29
CA ILE A 276 -3.76 4.05 -16.51
C ILE A 276 -4.52 5.32 -16.91
N CYS A 277 -4.39 5.73 -18.17
CA CYS A 277 -5.21 6.81 -18.70
C CYS A 277 -6.65 6.32 -18.93
N LEU A 278 -7.63 6.90 -18.22
CA LEU A 278 -9.06 6.59 -18.42
C LEU A 278 -9.66 7.33 -19.63
N GLY A 279 -8.95 8.31 -20.19
CA GLY A 279 -9.38 9.06 -21.36
C GLY A 279 -9.99 10.41 -21.03
N LYS A 280 -10.95 10.84 -21.87
CA LYS A 280 -11.28 12.23 -22.25
C LYS A 280 -10.27 12.83 -23.25
N GLN A 281 -10.67 13.89 -23.95
CA GLN A 281 -9.83 14.61 -24.92
C GLN A 281 -8.99 15.66 -24.17
N PHE A 282 -7.67 15.64 -24.37
CA PHE A 282 -6.73 16.58 -23.74
C PHE A 282 -5.46 16.76 -24.57
N SER A 283 -4.59 17.68 -24.16
CA SER A 283 -3.24 17.86 -24.71
C SER A 283 -2.25 18.23 -23.60
N GLY A 284 -0.97 17.91 -23.79
CA GLY A 284 0.01 17.96 -22.71
C GLY A 284 -0.26 16.87 -21.67
N GLY A 285 0.27 17.06 -20.46
CA GLY A 285 0.14 16.08 -19.38
C GLY A 285 1.04 14.85 -19.56
N GLU A 286 2.18 15.00 -20.23
CA GLU A 286 3.18 13.93 -20.35
C GLU A 286 3.72 13.53 -18.97
N LEU A 287 3.86 12.22 -18.75
CA LEU A 287 4.50 11.66 -17.57
C LEU A 287 6.01 11.62 -17.82
N PHE A 288 6.80 12.33 -17.01
CA PHE A 288 8.24 12.44 -17.18
C PHE A 288 8.98 11.65 -16.10
N PHE A 289 9.92 10.78 -16.48
CA PHE A 289 10.71 9.90 -15.61
C PHE A 289 12.17 10.33 -15.57
N ARG A 290 12.83 10.15 -14.43
CA ARG A 290 14.21 10.62 -14.15
C ARG A 290 15.00 9.59 -13.33
N GLY A 291 14.81 8.31 -13.64
CA GLY A 291 15.54 7.19 -13.02
C GLY A 291 15.11 6.85 -11.58
N VAL A 292 15.57 5.69 -11.10
CA VAL A 292 15.30 5.17 -9.75
C VAL A 292 16.42 5.56 -8.79
N ARG A 293 16.08 5.87 -7.53
CA ARG A 293 17.04 6.13 -6.44
C ARG A 293 16.59 5.46 -5.14
N CYS A 294 17.52 5.25 -4.22
CA CYS A 294 17.21 4.99 -2.82
C CYS A 294 16.98 6.31 -2.07
N ASP A 295 16.37 6.24 -0.89
CA ASP A 295 15.86 7.43 -0.18
C ASP A 295 16.98 8.43 0.20
N LYS A 296 18.21 7.94 0.43
CA LYS A 296 19.40 8.79 0.68
C LYS A 296 19.83 9.61 -0.54
N HIS A 297 19.48 9.19 -1.75
CA HIS A 297 19.94 9.76 -3.01
C HIS A 297 18.78 10.24 -3.91
N VAL A 298 17.55 10.33 -3.39
CA VAL A 298 16.36 10.72 -4.17
C VAL A 298 16.54 12.07 -4.88
N ASN A 299 17.24 13.01 -4.24
CA ASN A 299 17.52 14.37 -4.76
C ASN A 299 18.85 14.49 -5.52
N SER A 300 19.53 13.37 -5.85
CA SER A 300 20.74 13.41 -6.69
C SER A 300 20.41 13.84 -8.12
N GLU A 301 21.42 14.23 -8.90
CA GLU A 301 21.22 14.66 -10.29
C GLU A 301 20.61 13.54 -11.16
N THR A 302 19.99 13.96 -12.26
CA THR A 302 19.49 13.05 -13.30
C THR A 302 20.53 12.96 -14.40
N GLN A 303 20.88 11.74 -14.82
CA GLN A 303 21.73 11.53 -15.98
C GLN A 303 20.92 11.57 -17.28
N PRO A 304 21.49 11.97 -18.43
CA PRO A 304 20.75 12.11 -19.69
C PRO A 304 20.00 10.84 -20.11
N GLU A 305 20.58 9.66 -19.89
CA GLU A 305 20.01 8.34 -20.18
C GLU A 305 18.79 7.97 -19.30
N GLU A 306 18.55 8.70 -18.21
CA GLU A 306 17.40 8.50 -17.32
C GLU A 306 16.18 9.35 -17.71
N ILE A 307 16.33 10.23 -18.70
CA ILE A 307 15.29 11.15 -19.15
C ILE A 307 14.36 10.42 -20.13
N TYR A 308 13.18 10.06 -19.64
CA TYR A 308 12.10 9.53 -20.47
C TYR A 308 10.82 10.38 -20.28
N GLU A 309 10.00 10.51 -21.33
CA GLU A 309 8.71 11.18 -21.31
C GLU A 309 7.67 10.33 -22.07
N TYR A 310 6.50 10.15 -21.47
CA TYR A 310 5.41 9.31 -21.97
C TYR A 310 4.15 10.15 -22.18
N SER A 311 3.64 10.16 -23.42
CA SER A 311 2.33 10.71 -23.75
C SER A 311 1.24 9.67 -23.48
N HIS A 312 0.26 10.03 -22.64
CA HIS A 312 -0.82 9.11 -22.27
C HIS A 312 -1.73 8.75 -23.45
N VAL A 313 -2.05 7.45 -23.56
CA VAL A 313 -3.04 6.91 -24.49
C VAL A 313 -4.20 6.30 -23.69
N PRO A 314 -5.47 6.64 -23.98
CA PRO A 314 -6.62 6.05 -23.28
C PRO A 314 -6.60 4.52 -23.29
N GLY A 315 -6.86 3.89 -22.14
CA GLY A 315 -6.81 2.44 -21.94
C GLY A 315 -5.41 1.84 -21.81
N GLN A 316 -4.33 2.61 -22.05
CA GLN A 316 -2.97 2.15 -21.78
C GLN A 316 -2.54 2.39 -20.34
N ALA A 317 -1.84 1.39 -19.81
CA ALA A 317 -1.17 1.39 -18.53
C ALA A 317 0.31 1.78 -18.68
N VAL A 318 0.82 2.48 -17.68
CA VAL A 318 2.22 2.58 -17.33
C VAL A 318 2.41 1.87 -15.99
N LEU A 319 3.35 0.93 -15.92
CA LEU A 319 3.68 0.18 -14.70
C LEU A 319 5.16 0.41 -14.39
N HIS A 320 5.44 0.95 -13.21
CA HIS A 320 6.79 1.29 -12.78
C HIS A 320 6.97 1.09 -11.27
N ARG A 321 8.23 1.01 -10.84
CA ARG A 321 8.57 1.04 -9.41
C ARG A 321 8.15 2.38 -8.80
N GLY A 322 7.59 2.39 -7.58
CA GLY A 322 7.16 3.64 -6.93
C GLY A 322 8.31 4.61 -6.63
N ARG A 323 9.49 4.07 -6.30
CA ARG A 323 10.76 4.83 -6.17
C ARG A 323 11.35 5.33 -7.49
N HIS A 324 10.70 5.10 -8.65
CA HIS A 324 11.09 5.75 -9.90
C HIS A 324 10.67 7.22 -9.82
N ARG A 325 11.67 8.12 -9.88
CA ARG A 325 11.43 9.56 -9.73
C ARG A 325 10.77 10.10 -10.98
N HIS A 326 9.64 10.79 -10.82
CA HIS A 326 8.83 11.21 -11.95
C HIS A 326 7.95 12.44 -11.61
N GLY A 327 7.15 12.89 -12.58
CA GLY A 327 6.12 13.91 -12.41
C GLY A 327 5.26 14.02 -13.66
N ALA A 328 4.24 14.89 -13.64
CA ALA A 328 3.38 15.15 -14.79
C ALA A 328 3.58 16.58 -15.30
N ARG A 329 3.75 16.75 -16.61
CA ARG A 329 3.71 18.06 -17.28
C ARG A 329 2.33 18.71 -17.17
N ALA A 330 2.27 19.99 -17.49
CA ALA A 330 1.01 20.74 -17.58
C ALA A 330 0.07 20.12 -18.63
N THR A 331 -1.17 19.85 -18.23
CA THR A 331 -2.27 19.60 -19.17
C THR A 331 -2.70 20.94 -19.76
N THR A 332 -2.39 21.15 -21.05
CA THR A 332 -2.54 22.45 -21.74
C THR A 332 -3.91 22.64 -22.37
N SER A 333 -4.63 21.55 -22.66
CA SER A 333 -6.01 21.59 -23.15
C SER A 333 -6.82 20.41 -22.61
N GLY A 334 -8.15 20.58 -22.55
CA GLY A 334 -9.09 19.53 -22.18
C GLY A 334 -9.01 19.09 -20.72
N HIS A 335 -9.32 17.82 -20.47
CA HIS A 335 -9.34 17.20 -19.15
C HIS A 335 -8.68 15.82 -19.27
N ARG A 336 -7.59 15.57 -18.53
CA ARG A 336 -6.91 14.27 -18.43
C ARG A 336 -7.30 13.60 -17.12
N ILE A 337 -7.76 12.35 -17.16
CA ILE A 337 -8.09 11.56 -15.98
C ILE A 337 -7.35 10.23 -16.00
N ASN A 338 -6.68 9.92 -14.90
CA ASN A 338 -5.91 8.68 -14.74
C ASN A 338 -6.37 7.91 -13.50
N LEU A 339 -6.44 6.59 -13.62
CA LEU A 339 -6.54 5.64 -12.53
C LEU A 339 -5.12 5.31 -12.06
N LEU A 340 -4.87 5.42 -10.76
CA LEU A 340 -3.65 4.94 -10.13
C LEU A 340 -3.98 3.83 -9.13
N LEU A 341 -3.11 2.82 -9.10
CA LEU A 341 -3.07 1.80 -8.06
C LEU A 341 -1.64 1.73 -7.50
N TRP A 342 -1.46 2.26 -6.31
CA TRP A 342 -0.21 2.13 -5.55
C TRP A 342 -0.22 0.80 -4.81
N CYS A 343 0.53 -0.18 -5.31
CA CYS A 343 0.62 -1.51 -4.72
C CYS A 343 1.78 -1.54 -3.71
N ARG A 344 1.50 -2.07 -2.51
CA ARG A 344 2.37 -2.07 -1.34
C ARG A 344 2.50 -3.43 -0.69
N ARG A 345 3.50 -3.54 0.19
CA ARG A 345 3.56 -4.56 1.24
C ARG A 345 3.13 -3.95 2.58
N ILE A 346 2.10 -4.49 3.21
CA ILE A 346 1.59 -4.07 4.54
C ILE A 346 2.71 -4.16 5.57
N PHE A 347 3.46 -5.25 5.53
CA PHE A 347 4.59 -5.50 6.41
C PHE A 347 5.90 -5.30 5.66
N ASP A 348 6.46 -4.09 5.73
CA ASP A 348 7.82 -3.89 5.26
C ASP A 348 8.82 -4.69 6.13
N LYS A 349 9.97 -5.03 5.55
CA LYS A 349 11.06 -5.77 6.21
C LYS A 349 11.54 -5.04 7.46
N ASP A 350 11.47 -3.72 7.50
CA ASP A 350 11.86 -2.93 8.68
C ASP A 350 10.79 -2.95 9.79
N VAL A 351 9.51 -3.11 9.46
CA VAL A 351 8.45 -3.38 10.43
C VAL A 351 8.59 -4.81 10.98
N LEU A 352 8.82 -5.80 10.12
CA LEU A 352 9.00 -7.20 10.52
C LEU A 352 10.25 -7.41 11.39
N LYS A 353 11.33 -6.64 11.17
CA LYS A 353 12.52 -6.64 12.05
C LYS A 353 12.24 -6.23 13.49
N LEU A 354 11.17 -5.46 13.77
CA LEU A 354 10.74 -5.13 15.13
C LEU A 354 10.11 -6.34 15.86
N PHE A 355 9.80 -7.41 15.12
CA PHE A 355 9.24 -8.67 15.62
C PHE A 355 10.21 -9.86 15.48
N LEU A 356 11.49 -9.60 15.15
CA LEU A 356 12.62 -10.55 15.14
C LEU A 356 13.48 -10.49 16.42
#